data_AF-A0A958PZB7-F1
#
_entry.id   AF-A0A958PZB7-F1
#
_cell.length_a   1.000
_cell.length_b   1.000
_cell.length_c   1.000
_cell.angle_alpha   90.00
_cell.angle_beta   90.00
_cell.angle_gamma   90.00
#
_symmetry.space_group_name_H-M   'P 1'
#
loop_
_entity.id
_entity.type
_entity.pdbx_description
1 polymer ?
#
loop_
_entity_poly.entity_id
_entity_poly.type
_entity_poly.pdbx_seq_one_letter_code
_entity_poly.pdbx_strand_id
1 'polypeptide(L)'
;MYRDLPQVKSYQQYHLSDRRKDDAEDPIDGIAILGFESEEEMKEAWDTEQYRNAAKIRESIMRETAVGVHVTSIDEIVQII
;
A
#
# COMPACT_ATOMS: atom_id res chain seq x y z
N MET A 1 10.79 -6.12 1.07
CA MET A 1 9.51 -6.86 1.05
C MET A 1 9.04 -7.09 -0.38
N TYR A 2 8.67 -6.04 -1.14
CA TYR A 2 8.20 -6.23 -2.52
C TYR A 2 9.32 -6.22 -3.59
N ARG A 3 10.55 -5.80 -3.25
CA ARG A 3 11.72 -5.79 -4.16
C ARG A 3 12.09 -7.17 -4.69
N ASP A 4 11.75 -8.21 -3.95
CA ASP A 4 12.14 -9.59 -4.26
C ASP A 4 11.07 -10.33 -5.09
N LEU A 5 9.98 -9.64 -5.49
CA LEU A 5 8.91 -10.18 -6.32
C LEU A 5 9.09 -9.71 -7.77
N PRO A 6 9.47 -10.59 -8.72
CA PRO A 6 9.73 -10.21 -10.11
C PRO A 6 8.50 -9.68 -10.88
N GLN A 7 7.30 -10.01 -10.38
CA GLN A 7 6.04 -9.51 -10.93
C GLN A 7 5.77 -8.04 -10.56
N VAL A 8 6.38 -7.53 -9.48
CA VAL A 8 6.19 -6.13 -9.05
C VAL A 8 7.12 -5.23 -9.87
N LYS A 9 6.53 -4.41 -10.75
CA LYS A 9 7.29 -3.52 -11.65
C LYS A 9 7.61 -2.17 -11.03
N SER A 10 6.78 -1.72 -10.10
CA SER A 10 7.01 -0.47 -9.36
C SER A 10 6.45 -0.60 -7.96
N TYR A 11 7.12 0.05 -7.01
CA TYR A 11 6.61 0.18 -5.66
C TYR A 11 6.86 1.58 -5.12
N GLN A 12 5.76 2.25 -4.77
CA GLN A 12 5.77 3.62 -4.28
C GLN A 12 4.96 3.72 -2.99
N GLN A 13 5.48 4.52 -2.06
CA GLN A 13 4.78 4.87 -0.83
C GLN A 13 4.58 6.37 -0.77
N TYR A 14 3.39 6.78 -0.36
CA TYR A 14 3.05 8.15 -0.02
C TYR A 14 2.90 8.26 1.48
N HIS A 15 3.64 9.16 2.11
CA HIS A 15 3.36 9.58 3.48
C HIS A 15 2.39 10.76 3.42
N LEU A 16 1.38 10.70 4.27
CA LEU A 16 0.21 11.54 4.17
C LEU A 16 -0.04 12.28 5.49
N SER A 17 -0.46 13.53 5.37
CA SER A 17 -1.11 14.27 6.45
C SER A 17 -2.59 14.37 6.15
N ASP A 18 -3.40 13.53 6.83
CA ASP A 18 -4.86 13.60 6.74
C ASP A 18 -5.36 14.96 7.24
N ARG A 19 -6.12 15.68 6.38
CA ARG A 19 -6.66 17.01 6.68
C ARG A 19 -8.13 16.97 7.09
N ARG A 20 -8.67 15.78 7.39
CA ARG A 20 -10.02 15.65 7.94
C ARG A 20 -10.17 16.45 9.23
N LYS A 21 -11.42 16.87 9.45
CA LYS A 21 -11.83 17.71 10.57
C LYS A 21 -12.83 17.02 11.49
N ASP A 22 -13.33 15.86 11.10
CA ASP A 22 -14.25 15.03 11.87
C ASP A 22 -13.52 13.80 12.43
N ASP A 23 -13.79 13.47 13.70
CA ASP A 23 -13.19 12.34 14.41
C ASP A 23 -13.91 11.00 14.10
N ALA A 24 -14.50 10.87 12.91
CA ALA A 24 -15.34 9.73 12.54
C ALA A 24 -14.53 8.44 12.31
N GLU A 25 -13.28 8.57 11.85
CA GLU A 25 -12.34 7.48 11.66
C GLU A 25 -10.91 7.92 11.98
N ASP A 26 -10.03 6.94 12.19
CA ASP A 26 -8.60 7.18 12.33
C ASP A 26 -8.02 7.82 11.05
N PRO A 27 -7.03 8.73 11.17
CA PRO A 27 -6.39 9.37 10.02
C PRO A 27 -5.61 8.38 9.17
N ILE A 28 -5.59 8.60 7.85
CA ILE A 28 -4.70 7.84 6.96
C ILE A 28 -3.30 8.46 7.02
N ASP A 29 -2.31 7.65 7.38
CA ASP A 29 -0.90 8.00 7.47
C ASP A 29 -0.11 7.67 6.20
N GLY A 30 -0.60 6.76 5.35
CA GLY A 30 0.05 6.48 4.08
C GLY A 30 -0.74 5.66 3.06
N ILE A 31 -0.27 5.70 1.82
CA ILE A 31 -0.74 4.87 0.70
C ILE A 31 0.45 4.11 0.12
N ALA A 32 0.27 2.82 -0.13
CA ALA A 32 1.24 1.99 -0.84
C ALA A 32 0.67 1.58 -2.21
N ILE A 33 1.39 1.88 -3.29
CA ILE A 33 1.01 1.52 -4.66
C ILE A 33 2.00 0.50 -5.21
N LEU A 34 1.48 -0.65 -5.63
CA LEU A 34 2.22 -1.67 -6.36
C LEU A 34 1.77 -1.67 -7.82
N GLY A 35 2.73 -1.61 -8.74
CA GLY A 35 2.49 -1.74 -10.18
C GLY A 35 2.82 -3.15 -10.66
N PHE A 36 1.98 -3.66 -11.55
CA PHE A 36 2.13 -4.94 -12.24
C PHE A 36 1.96 -4.71 -13.74
N GLU A 37 2.55 -5.56 -14.59
CA GLU A 37 2.41 -5.46 -16.04
C GLU A 37 0.98 -5.78 -16.49
N SER A 38 0.33 -6.71 -15.80
CA SER A 38 -1.05 -7.14 -16.07
C SER A 38 -1.74 -7.62 -14.80
N GLU A 39 -3.07 -7.75 -14.88
CA GLU A 39 -3.86 -8.36 -13.81
C GLU A 39 -3.48 -9.83 -13.58
N GLU A 40 -3.04 -10.53 -14.64
CA GLU A 40 -2.57 -11.93 -14.55
C GLU A 40 -1.27 -12.01 -13.75
N GLU A 41 -0.27 -11.18 -14.04
CA GLU A 41 0.97 -11.12 -13.25
C GLU A 41 0.71 -10.75 -11.79
N MET A 42 -0.26 -9.85 -11.54
CA MET A 42 -0.68 -9.51 -10.18
C MET A 42 -1.22 -10.72 -9.42
N LYS A 43 -2.09 -11.51 -10.04
CA LYS A 43 -2.65 -12.73 -9.43
C LYS A 43 -1.57 -13.77 -9.18
N GLU A 44 -0.67 -13.98 -10.14
CA GLU A 44 0.48 -14.85 -9.96
C GLU A 44 1.36 -14.41 -8.79
N ALA A 45 1.62 -13.10 -8.66
CA ALA A 45 2.36 -12.54 -7.54
C ALA A 45 1.69 -12.88 -6.21
N TRP A 46 0.36 -12.74 -6.12
CA TRP A 46 -0.41 -13.02 -4.91
C TRP A 46 -0.37 -14.48 -4.46
N ASP A 47 -0.19 -15.40 -5.40
CA ASP A 47 -0.08 -16.82 -5.11
C ASP A 47 1.32 -17.26 -4.63
N THR A 48 2.33 -16.42 -4.79
CA THR A 48 3.69 -16.72 -4.31
C THR A 48 3.79 -16.74 -2.79
N GLU A 49 4.70 -17.58 -2.26
CA GLU A 49 4.98 -17.62 -0.83
C GLU A 49 5.57 -16.29 -0.33
N GLN A 50 6.42 -15.65 -1.15
CA GLN A 50 7.01 -14.35 -0.84
C GLN A 50 5.94 -13.28 -0.63
N TYR A 51 4.93 -13.20 -1.50
CA TYR A 51 3.84 -12.26 -1.32
C TYR A 51 2.98 -12.58 -0.10
N ARG A 52 2.69 -13.86 0.18
CA ARG A 52 1.95 -14.25 1.38
C ARG A 52 2.69 -13.88 2.67
N ASN A 53 4.01 -14.04 2.69
CA ASN A 53 4.83 -13.60 3.82
C ASN A 53 4.84 -12.08 3.96
N ALA A 54 4.91 -11.36 2.84
CA ALA A 54 4.77 -9.91 2.80
C ALA A 54 3.39 -9.45 3.34
N ALA A 55 2.31 -10.12 2.95
CA ALA A 55 0.96 -9.83 3.41
C ALA A 55 0.79 -10.04 4.92
N LYS A 56 1.40 -11.08 5.50
CA LYS A 56 1.39 -11.28 6.96
C LYS A 56 2.10 -10.15 7.72
N ILE A 57 3.24 -9.67 7.20
CA ILE A 57 3.91 -8.50 7.77
C ILE A 57 3.01 -7.28 7.64
N ARG A 58 2.37 -7.10 6.49
CA ARG A 58 1.42 -6.00 6.23
C ARG A 58 0.29 -5.98 7.26
N GLU A 59 -0.33 -7.11 7.57
CA GLU A 59 -1.40 -7.20 8.58
C GLU A 59 -0.97 -6.69 9.97
N SER A 60 0.32 -6.77 10.30
CA SER A 60 0.85 -6.31 11.60
C SER A 60 1.15 -4.81 11.65
N ILE A 61 1.28 -4.14 10.50
CA ILE A 61 1.72 -2.74 10.40
C ILE A 61 0.74 -1.82 9.67
N MET A 62 -0.18 -2.38 8.86
CA MET A 62 -1.22 -1.65 8.15
C MET A 62 -2.58 -2.04 8.70
N ARG A 63 -3.38 -1.05 9.03
CA ARG A 63 -4.79 -1.23 9.38
C ARG A 63 -5.62 -0.86 8.17
N GLU A 64 -6.54 -1.74 7.77
CA GLU A 64 -7.49 -1.41 6.71
C GLU A 64 -8.48 -0.36 7.23
N THR A 65 -8.56 0.80 6.55
CA THR A 65 -9.61 1.80 6.73
C THR A 65 -10.59 1.66 5.59
N ALA A 66 -11.85 1.31 5.90
CA ALA A 66 -12.80 0.86 4.89
C ALA A 66 -13.96 1.84 4.60
N VAL A 67 -14.06 3.02 5.26
CA VAL A 67 -15.30 3.81 5.15
C VAL A 67 -15.07 5.34 5.09
N GLY A 68 -14.65 5.86 3.93
CA GLY A 68 -14.75 7.31 3.69
C GLY A 68 -13.92 7.83 2.54
N VAL A 69 -14.11 9.12 2.22
CA VAL A 69 -13.22 9.88 1.33
C VAL A 69 -12.40 10.82 2.19
N HIS A 70 -11.06 10.71 2.12
CA HIS A 70 -10.14 11.46 2.94
C HIS A 70 -9.46 12.51 2.07
N VAL A 71 -9.58 13.79 2.46
CA VAL A 71 -8.78 14.84 1.83
C VAL A 71 -7.44 14.90 2.56
N THR A 72 -6.37 14.62 1.83
CA THR A 72 -5.02 14.52 2.39
C THR A 72 -4.03 15.36 1.60
N SER A 73 -2.91 15.75 2.22
CA SER A 73 -1.74 16.24 1.51
C SER A 73 -0.63 15.21 1.52
N ILE A 74 0.06 15.08 0.38
CA ILE A 74 1.28 14.27 0.26
C ILE A 74 2.41 15.06 0.90
N ASP A 75 3.01 14.49 1.94
CA ASP A 75 4.18 15.06 2.60
C ASP A 75 5.47 14.52 1.99
N GLU A 76 5.49 13.24 1.65
CA GLU A 76 6.65 12.55 1.08
C GLU A 76 6.23 11.49 0.07
N ILE A 77 7.07 11.33 -0.96
CA ILE A 77 6.96 10.27 -1.96
C ILE A 77 8.24 9.44 -1.90
N VAL A 78 8.12 8.16 -1.56
CA VAL A 78 9.25 7.22 -1.52
C VAL A 78 9.12 6.23 -2.66
N GLN A 79 10.05 6.28 -3.62
CA GLN A 79 10.14 5.31 -4.71
C GLN A 79 11.14 4.22 -4.36
N ILE A 80 10.68 2.97 -4.36
CA ILE A 80 11.44 1.84 -3.80
C ILE A 80 11.89 0.87 -4.89
N ILE A 81 11.09 0.70 -5.94
CA ILE A 81 11.35 -0.09 -7.16
C ILE A 81 11.05 0.81 -8.36
#